data_AF-A0A3C1A997-F1
#
_entry.id   AF-A0A3C1A997-F1
#
_cell.length_a   1.000
_cell.length_b   1.000
_cell.length_c   1.000
_cell.angle_alpha   90.00
_cell.angle_beta   90.00
_cell.angle_gamma   90.00
#
_symmetry.space_group_name_H-M   'P 1'
#
loop_
_entity.id
_entity.type
_entity.pdbx_description
1 polymer ?
#
loop_
_entity_poly.entity_id
_entity_poly.type
_entity_poly.pdbx_seq_one_letter_code
_entity_poly.pdbx_strand_id
1 'polypeptide(L)'
;MNIPSSLPWWQGVIGSLVAIGIVKMAFGGLGKNLFNPALVARVFLLISFPVAMTTCPLPIESRANVFNFDGVTGPTPLGSLKTQLAMGQTLAQIKLPSYTDLFWGNIGGSLGEVSAIALIIGGIYLLYRKIITWHIPVSYILTAFIFSGILWLVNPIRYADPIFHILAGGLLIGAIFMATDLVTSPMTAWGKIIFGIGCGVLTILIRVLGAYPEGVSFAILIMNAFVPLIDRAFKPKRFGEVK
;
A
#
# COMPACT_ATOMS: atom_id res chain seq x y z
N MET A 1 8.58 -4.88 7.65
CA MET A 1 7.92 -5.64 6.56
C MET A 1 7.53 -4.77 5.38
N ASN A 2 7.13 -3.52 5.59
CA ASN A 2 6.85 -2.58 4.50
C ASN A 2 8.09 -1.72 4.14
N ILE A 3 9.27 -2.32 4.10
CA ILE A 3 10.53 -1.69 3.64
C ILE A 3 11.31 -2.76 2.87
N PRO A 4 12.13 -2.40 1.86
CA PRO A 4 12.97 -3.36 1.15
C PRO A 4 13.88 -4.12 2.12
N SER A 5 14.11 -5.41 1.85
CA SER A 5 15.00 -6.26 2.66
C SER A 5 16.47 -5.86 2.55
N SER A 6 16.85 -5.14 1.49
CA SER A 6 18.18 -4.60 1.23
C SER A 6 18.49 -3.30 1.97
N LEU A 7 17.54 -2.76 2.76
CA LEU A 7 17.73 -1.47 3.42
C LEU A 7 18.84 -1.53 4.48
N PRO A 8 19.77 -0.56 4.52
CA PRO A 8 20.70 -0.43 5.63
C PRO A 8 19.97 -0.29 6.97
N TRP A 9 20.44 -1.00 7.99
CA TRP A 9 19.81 -1.05 9.31
C TRP A 9 19.63 0.35 9.94
N TRP A 10 20.59 1.26 9.73
CA TRP A 10 20.56 2.62 10.28
C TRP A 10 19.40 3.46 9.72
N GLN A 11 19.01 3.27 8.46
CA GLN A 11 17.84 3.94 7.87
C GLN A 11 16.54 3.44 8.52
N GLY A 12 16.48 2.16 8.86
CA GLY A 12 15.39 1.58 9.64
C GLY A 12 15.24 2.24 11.01
N VAL A 13 16.37 2.51 11.69
CA VAL A 13 16.40 3.21 12.99
C VAL A 13 15.92 4.66 12.85
N ILE A 14 16.35 5.39 11.83
CA ILE A 14 15.86 6.76 11.60
C ILE A 14 14.35 6.76 11.37
N GLY A 15 13.84 5.83 10.55
CA GLY A 15 12.41 5.68 10.31
C GLY A 15 11.63 5.40 11.60
N SER A 16 12.13 4.53 12.47
CA SER A 16 11.46 4.22 13.74
C SER A 16 11.48 5.41 14.72
N LEU A 17 12.58 6.18 14.77
CA LEU A 17 12.66 7.42 15.54
C LEU A 17 11.63 8.45 15.09
N VAL A 18 11.43 8.60 13.78
CA VAL A 18 10.40 9.50 13.24
C VAL A 18 8.99 9.01 13.58
N ALA A 19 8.70 7.72 13.36
CA ALA A 19 7.40 7.14 13.72
C ALA A 19 7.07 7.33 15.20
N ILE A 20 8.01 7.01 16.08
CA ILE A 20 7.77 7.02 17.53
C ILE A 20 7.80 8.46 18.05
N GLY A 21 8.84 9.23 17.73
CA GLY A 21 9.02 10.58 18.26
C GLY A 21 7.96 11.55 17.74
N ILE A 22 7.85 11.68 16.42
CA ILE A 22 7.03 12.73 15.80
C ILE A 22 5.57 12.32 15.71
N VAL A 23 5.28 11.07 15.34
CA VAL A 23 3.89 10.68 15.01
C VAL A 23 3.16 10.09 16.19
N LYS A 24 3.86 9.38 17.08
CA LYS A 24 3.24 8.72 18.23
C LYS A 24 3.34 9.55 19.51
N MET A 25 4.54 10.01 19.87
CA MET A 25 4.77 10.68 21.14
C MET A 25 4.29 12.13 21.14
N ALA A 26 4.40 12.85 20.01
CA ALA A 26 3.94 14.24 19.92
C ALA A 26 2.41 14.39 20.15
N PHE A 27 1.63 13.36 19.85
CA PHE A 27 0.17 13.36 20.00
C PHE A 27 -0.32 12.71 21.31
N GLY A 28 0.60 12.41 22.23
CA GLY A 28 0.25 11.90 23.56
C GLY A 28 0.11 10.38 23.66
N GLY A 29 0.71 9.62 22.74
CA GLY A 29 0.91 8.18 22.87
C GLY A 29 -0.13 7.29 22.17
N LEU A 30 -0.22 6.03 22.62
CA LEU A 30 -1.07 5.01 21.99
C LEU A 30 -2.55 5.41 22.01
N GLY A 31 -3.21 5.35 20.85
CA GLY A 31 -4.64 5.64 20.72
C GLY A 31 -5.00 7.09 20.41
N LYS A 32 -4.01 8.01 20.35
CA LYS A 32 -4.22 9.42 19.99
C LYS A 32 -3.55 9.83 18.67
N ASN A 33 -3.03 8.86 17.92
CA ASN A 33 -2.30 9.13 16.69
C ASN A 33 -3.29 9.57 15.59
N LEU A 34 -3.11 10.78 15.06
CA LEU A 34 -3.88 11.24 13.89
C LEU A 34 -3.52 10.46 12.62
N PHE A 35 -2.29 9.98 12.53
CA PHE A 35 -1.76 9.25 11.39
C PHE A 35 -1.16 7.91 11.81
N ASN A 36 -1.19 6.92 10.92
CA ASN A 36 -0.54 5.63 11.15
C ASN A 36 0.99 5.82 11.21
N PRO A 37 1.64 5.62 12.38
CA PRO A 37 3.06 5.91 12.55
C PRO A 37 3.98 5.13 11.61
N ALA A 38 3.64 3.87 11.33
CA ALA A 38 4.44 3.01 10.46
C ALA A 38 4.40 3.49 9.00
N LEU A 39 3.25 3.98 8.54
CA LEU A 39 3.11 4.55 7.20
C LEU A 39 3.86 5.89 7.07
N VAL A 40 3.81 6.74 8.10
CA VAL A 40 4.58 8.00 8.08
C VAL A 40 6.07 7.73 8.00
N ALA A 41 6.59 6.76 8.76
CA ALA A 41 8.00 6.36 8.66
C ALA A 41 8.37 5.87 7.25
N ARG A 42 7.54 5.03 6.63
CA ARG A 42 7.78 4.59 5.24
C ARG A 42 7.79 5.76 4.28
N VAL A 43 6.83 6.69 4.39
CA VAL A 43 6.76 7.87 3.52
C VAL A 43 7.97 8.79 3.73
N PHE A 44 8.39 9.00 4.97
CA PHE A 44 9.58 9.76 5.30
C PHE A 44 10.84 9.15 4.69
N LEU A 45 11.01 7.83 4.80
CA LEU A 45 12.13 7.11 4.20
C LEU A 45 12.08 7.13 2.67
N LEU A 46 10.90 7.05 2.07
CA LEU A 46 10.72 7.13 0.61
C LEU A 46 11.07 8.51 0.07
N ILE A 47 10.74 9.58 0.80
CA ILE A 47 11.09 10.95 0.42
C ILE A 47 12.58 11.22 0.65
N SER A 48 13.13 10.79 1.79
CA SER A 48 14.53 11.09 2.16
C SER A 48 15.54 10.18 1.45
N PHE A 49 15.17 8.92 1.21
CA PHE A 49 16.03 7.88 0.63
C PHE A 49 15.31 7.10 -0.49
N PRO A 50 14.89 7.77 -1.59
CA PRO A 50 14.08 7.16 -2.63
C PRO A 50 14.77 5.99 -3.34
N VAL A 51 16.09 6.08 -3.57
CA VAL A 51 16.86 5.02 -4.23
C VAL A 51 16.81 3.73 -3.39
N ALA A 52 17.19 3.83 -2.11
CA ALA A 52 17.21 2.69 -1.20
C ALA A 52 15.82 2.06 -0.97
N MET A 53 14.75 2.87 -1.07
CA MET A 53 13.36 2.41 -0.95
C MET A 53 12.81 1.77 -2.23
N THR A 54 13.42 2.01 -3.39
CA THR A 54 12.93 1.50 -4.70
C THR A 54 13.76 0.36 -5.27
N THR A 55 14.99 0.16 -4.78
CA THR A 55 15.86 -0.98 -5.14
C THR A 55 15.54 -2.20 -4.28
N CYS A 56 14.92 -3.22 -4.88
CA CYS A 56 14.61 -4.49 -4.20
C CYS A 56 15.47 -5.63 -4.77
N PRO A 57 15.92 -6.59 -3.95
CA PRO A 57 16.64 -7.76 -4.45
C PRO A 57 15.71 -8.64 -5.32
N LEU A 58 16.23 -9.18 -6.42
CA LEU A 58 15.48 -10.06 -7.31
C LEU A 58 15.46 -11.50 -6.73
N PRO A 59 14.28 -12.14 -6.58
CA PRO A 59 14.18 -13.41 -5.86
C PRO A 59 14.80 -14.61 -6.59
N ILE A 60 14.87 -14.61 -7.92
CA ILE A 60 15.32 -15.77 -8.71
C ILE A 60 16.86 -15.93 -8.64
N GLU A 61 17.60 -14.82 -8.75
CA GLU A 61 19.07 -14.87 -8.72
C GLU A 61 19.62 -14.96 -7.29
N SER A 62 18.87 -14.43 -6.30
CA SER A 62 19.24 -14.52 -4.89
C SER A 62 18.96 -15.90 -4.27
N ARG A 63 18.08 -16.73 -4.86
CA ARG A 63 17.80 -18.12 -4.44
C ARG A 63 18.82 -19.13 -4.93
N ALA A 64 19.43 -18.91 -6.10
CA ALA A 64 20.48 -19.78 -6.63
C ALA A 64 21.83 -19.53 -5.94
N ASN A 65 22.03 -18.35 -5.36
CA ASN A 65 23.27 -17.87 -4.79
C ASN A 65 23.17 -17.61 -3.27
N VAL A 66 22.62 -18.55 -2.50
CA VAL A 66 22.45 -18.42 -1.03
C VAL A 66 23.78 -18.19 -0.29
N PHE A 67 24.92 -18.51 -0.92
CA PHE A 67 26.27 -18.35 -0.37
C PHE A 67 27.08 -17.18 -0.95
N ASN A 68 26.60 -16.47 -1.98
CA ASN A 68 27.26 -15.26 -2.47
C ASN A 68 26.58 -14.03 -1.87
N PHE A 69 27.35 -13.21 -1.15
CA PHE A 69 26.91 -11.97 -0.51
C PHE A 69 26.48 -10.86 -1.49
N ASP A 70 26.60 -11.09 -2.80
CA ASP A 70 26.26 -10.12 -3.85
C ASP A 70 24.88 -10.43 -4.43
N GLY A 71 23.86 -9.75 -3.91
CA GLY A 71 22.48 -9.90 -4.35
C GLY A 71 22.17 -8.96 -5.51
N VAL A 72 21.72 -9.51 -6.64
CA VAL A 72 21.29 -8.70 -7.79
C VAL A 72 20.00 -7.94 -7.44
N THR A 73 20.05 -6.62 -7.54
CA THR A 73 18.91 -5.73 -7.24
C THR A 73 18.24 -5.27 -8.53
N GLY A 74 16.92 -5.14 -8.48
CA GLY A 74 16.12 -4.68 -9.60
C GLY A 74 14.99 -3.75 -9.14
N PRO A 75 14.42 -2.97 -10.09
CA PRO A 75 13.24 -2.16 -9.82
C PRO A 75 12.04 -3.06 -9.55
N THR A 76 11.11 -2.60 -8.71
CA THR A 76 9.82 -3.28 -8.51
C THR A 76 9.01 -3.30 -9.82
N PRO A 77 8.07 -4.24 -10.01
CA PRO A 77 7.23 -4.31 -11.21
C PRO A 77 6.49 -3.01 -11.52
N LEU A 78 6.03 -2.27 -10.50
CA LEU A 78 5.42 -0.95 -10.69
C LEU A 78 6.46 0.12 -11.03
N GLY A 79 7.66 0.02 -10.46
CA GLY A 79 8.79 0.90 -10.77
C GLY A 79 9.25 0.75 -12.21
N SER A 80 9.44 -0.48 -12.68
CA SER A 80 9.87 -0.78 -14.06
C SER A 80 8.82 -0.37 -15.09
N LEU A 81 7.53 -0.60 -14.79
CA LEU A 81 6.43 -0.19 -15.65
C LEU A 81 6.42 1.34 -15.80
N LYS A 82 6.62 2.08 -14.71
CA LYS A 82 6.61 3.54 -14.73
C LYS A 82 7.81 4.14 -15.44
N THR A 83 9.01 3.60 -15.23
CA THR A 83 10.22 4.07 -15.94
C THR A 83 10.13 3.78 -17.43
N GLN A 84 9.63 2.62 -17.84
CA GLN A 84 9.49 2.24 -19.25
C GLN A 84 8.38 3.03 -19.96
N LEU A 85 7.26 3.32 -19.28
CA LEU A 85 6.23 4.24 -19.80
C LEU A 85 6.75 5.67 -19.94
N ALA A 86 7.58 6.14 -18.99
CA ALA A 86 8.22 7.46 -19.08
C ALA A 86 9.23 7.55 -20.25
N MET A 87 9.83 6.42 -20.64
CA MET A 87 10.70 6.29 -21.81
C MET A 87 9.93 6.16 -23.14
N GLY A 88 8.59 6.26 -23.12
CA GLY A 88 7.76 6.22 -24.32
C GLY A 88 7.50 4.81 -24.88
N GLN A 89 7.87 3.76 -24.15
CA GLN A 89 7.58 2.38 -24.57
C GLN A 89 6.12 2.02 -24.29
N THR A 90 5.49 1.32 -25.23
CA THR A 90 4.12 0.81 -25.08
C THR A 90 4.10 -0.46 -24.21
N LEU A 91 3.02 -0.70 -23.47
CA LEU A 91 2.86 -1.87 -22.59
C LEU A 91 3.17 -3.23 -23.25
N ALA A 92 2.97 -3.36 -24.56
CA ALA A 92 3.29 -4.57 -25.31
C ALA A 92 4.80 -4.89 -25.41
N GLN A 93 5.67 -3.89 -25.20
CA GLN A 93 7.13 -4.05 -25.24
C GLN A 93 7.73 -4.26 -23.83
N ILE A 94 6.94 -3.99 -22.79
CA ILE A 94 7.34 -4.09 -21.39
C ILE A 94 7.23 -5.56 -20.96
N LYS A 95 8.35 -6.18 -20.58
CA LYS A 95 8.34 -7.51 -19.93
C LYS A 95 7.78 -7.38 -18.51
N LEU A 96 6.46 -7.48 -18.40
CA LEU A 96 5.76 -7.57 -17.14
C LEU A 96 5.92 -9.00 -16.57
N PRO A 97 6.13 -9.16 -15.24
CA PRO A 97 6.14 -10.47 -14.62
C PRO A 97 4.78 -11.16 -14.81
N SER A 98 4.80 -12.49 -14.95
CA SER A 98 3.58 -13.28 -15.11
C SER A 98 2.67 -13.11 -13.89
N TYR A 99 1.35 -13.16 -14.09
CA TYR A 99 0.37 -13.12 -12.99
C TYR A 99 0.60 -14.25 -11.97
N THR A 100 1.10 -15.40 -12.42
CA THR A 100 1.48 -16.51 -11.52
C THR A 100 2.62 -16.13 -10.59
N ASP A 101 3.61 -15.38 -11.10
CA ASP A 101 4.75 -14.92 -10.31
C ASP A 101 4.35 -13.81 -9.34
N LEU A 102 3.43 -12.93 -9.74
CA LEU A 102 2.80 -11.93 -8.86
C LEU A 102 1.99 -12.59 -7.74
N PHE A 103 1.26 -13.68 -8.05
CA PHE A 103 0.40 -14.36 -7.10
C PHE A 103 1.20 -15.17 -6.06
N TRP A 104 2.23 -15.88 -6.52
CA TRP A 104 3.14 -16.65 -5.66
C TRP A 104 4.21 -15.80 -4.96
N GLY A 105 4.50 -14.62 -5.51
CA GLY A 105 5.53 -13.73 -5.01
C GLY A 105 6.94 -14.10 -5.44
N ASN A 106 7.11 -14.51 -6.69
CA ASN A 106 8.42 -14.68 -7.30
C ASN A 106 8.86 -13.40 -8.03
N ILE A 107 8.61 -12.24 -7.42
CA ILE A 107 8.91 -10.90 -7.97
C ILE A 107 9.73 -10.07 -7.00
N GLY A 108 10.50 -9.10 -7.54
CA GLY A 108 11.19 -8.11 -6.72
C GLY A 108 10.20 -7.16 -6.04
N GLY A 109 10.28 -7.02 -4.72
CA GLY A 109 9.38 -6.18 -3.93
C GLY A 109 9.78 -6.16 -2.46
N SER A 110 9.12 -5.33 -1.65
CA SER A 110 9.37 -5.37 -0.21
C SER A 110 8.77 -6.64 0.41
N LEU A 111 9.37 -7.14 1.50
CA LEU A 111 9.07 -8.47 2.05
C LEU A 111 7.58 -8.74 2.31
N GLY A 112 6.81 -7.69 2.65
CA GLY A 112 5.37 -7.77 2.88
C GLY A 112 4.48 -7.60 1.64
N GLU A 113 5.03 -7.20 0.50
CA GLU A 113 4.27 -6.92 -0.74
C GLU A 113 4.36 -8.06 -1.76
N VAL A 114 5.32 -8.96 -1.57
CA VAL A 114 5.69 -9.96 -2.57
C VAL A 114 4.65 -11.08 -2.69
N SER A 115 4.09 -11.60 -1.58
CA SER A 115 3.18 -12.75 -1.65
C SER A 115 1.70 -12.36 -1.47
N ALA A 116 0.99 -12.22 -2.59
CA ALA A 116 -0.46 -11.91 -2.58
C ALA A 116 -1.28 -12.98 -1.86
N ILE A 117 -0.95 -14.26 -2.04
CA ILE A 117 -1.70 -15.37 -1.42
C ILE A 117 -1.61 -15.34 0.10
N ALA A 118 -0.41 -15.09 0.65
CA ALA A 118 -0.20 -15.01 2.09
C ALA A 118 -0.98 -13.82 2.70
N LEU A 119 -1.03 -12.69 1.99
CA LEU A 119 -1.79 -11.52 2.41
C LEU A 119 -3.31 -11.78 2.41
N ILE A 120 -3.83 -12.45 1.38
CA ILE A 120 -5.25 -12.80 1.29
C ILE A 120 -5.62 -13.78 2.42
N ILE A 121 -4.84 -14.83 2.63
CA ILE A 121 -5.06 -15.80 3.72
C ILE A 121 -5.03 -15.08 5.09
N GLY A 122 -4.04 -14.22 5.31
CA GLY A 122 -3.94 -13.41 6.53
C GLY A 122 -5.15 -12.48 6.71
N GLY A 123 -5.64 -11.86 5.64
CA GLY A 123 -6.83 -11.02 5.67
C GLY A 123 -8.12 -11.79 5.98
N ILE A 124 -8.32 -12.95 5.36
CA ILE A 124 -9.45 -13.84 5.66
C ILE A 124 -9.41 -14.27 7.13
N TYR A 125 -8.23 -14.62 7.63
CA TYR A 125 -8.05 -14.99 9.03
C TYR A 125 -8.41 -13.85 9.99
N LEU A 126 -7.99 -12.61 9.70
CA LEU A 126 -8.35 -11.44 10.51
C LEU A 126 -9.84 -11.11 10.47
N LEU A 127 -10.50 -11.30 9.32
CA LEU A 127 -11.95 -11.15 9.18
C LEU A 127 -12.70 -12.22 9.98
N TYR A 128 -12.26 -13.48 9.90
CA TYR A 128 -12.84 -14.59 10.68
C TYR A 128 -12.72 -14.34 12.18
N ARG A 129 -11.56 -13.85 12.63
CA ARG A 129 -11.30 -13.47 14.03
C ARG A 129 -12.02 -12.18 14.45
N LYS A 130 -12.74 -11.51 13.54
CA LYS A 130 -13.45 -10.24 13.76
C LYS A 130 -12.54 -9.12 14.32
N ILE A 131 -11.25 -9.17 14.01
CA ILE A 131 -10.30 -8.11 14.39
C ILE A 131 -10.47 -6.91 13.46
N ILE A 132 -10.70 -7.19 12.16
CA ILE A 132 -10.95 -6.17 11.14
C ILE A 132 -12.38 -6.31 10.58
N THR A 133 -12.92 -5.21 10.06
CA THR A 133 -14.21 -5.21 9.37
C THR A 133 -14.02 -5.25 7.85
N TRP A 134 -14.91 -5.94 7.13
CA TRP A 134 -14.84 -6.06 5.67
C TRP A 134 -15.04 -4.74 4.90
N HIS A 135 -15.69 -3.75 5.53
CA HIS A 135 -16.01 -2.47 4.89
C HIS A 135 -14.80 -1.76 4.26
N ILE A 136 -13.67 -1.66 4.98
CA ILE A 136 -12.47 -0.94 4.48
C ILE A 136 -11.75 -1.75 3.40
N PRO A 137 -11.35 -3.03 3.63
CA PRO A 137 -10.57 -3.76 2.63
C PRO A 137 -11.34 -3.97 1.32
N VAL A 138 -12.64 -4.31 1.40
CA VAL A 138 -13.46 -4.56 0.21
C VAL A 138 -13.70 -3.28 -0.56
N SER A 139 -14.08 -2.17 0.10
CA SER A 139 -14.30 -0.90 -0.60
C SER A 139 -13.03 -0.35 -1.24
N TYR A 140 -11.88 -0.50 -0.58
CA TYR A 140 -10.58 -0.09 -1.14
C TYR A 140 -10.24 -0.92 -2.39
N ILE A 141 -10.22 -2.25 -2.31
CA ILE A 141 -9.87 -3.11 -3.45
C ILE A 141 -10.85 -2.91 -4.61
N LEU A 142 -12.15 -2.85 -4.32
CA LEU A 142 -13.19 -2.69 -5.34
C LEU A 142 -13.09 -1.34 -6.05
N THR A 143 -12.85 -0.25 -5.32
CA THR A 143 -12.68 1.06 -5.96
C THR A 143 -11.39 1.17 -6.76
N ALA A 144 -10.30 0.60 -6.26
CA ALA A 144 -9.06 0.50 -7.04
C ALA A 144 -9.27 -0.30 -8.34
N PHE A 145 -10.01 -1.41 -8.29
CA PHE A 145 -10.36 -2.21 -9.46
C PHE A 145 -11.20 -1.43 -10.48
N ILE A 146 -12.28 -0.79 -10.03
CA ILE A 146 -13.18 -0.04 -10.92
C ILE A 146 -12.46 1.14 -11.54
N PHE A 147 -11.73 1.93 -10.74
CA PHE A 147 -11.10 3.15 -11.23
C PHE A 147 -9.94 2.84 -12.19
N SER A 148 -9.11 1.82 -11.88
CA SER A 148 -8.10 1.34 -12.83
C SER A 148 -8.72 0.71 -14.08
N GLY A 149 -9.85 0.00 -13.95
CA GLY A 149 -10.59 -0.55 -15.09
C GLY A 149 -11.12 0.51 -16.04
N ILE A 150 -11.67 1.60 -15.50
CA ILE A 150 -12.12 2.75 -16.31
C ILE A 150 -10.93 3.35 -17.07
N LEU A 151 -9.80 3.57 -16.40
CA LEU A 151 -8.61 4.12 -17.05
C LEU A 151 -8.08 3.19 -18.14
N TRP A 152 -8.02 1.89 -17.87
CA TRP A 152 -7.61 0.88 -18.84
C TRP A 152 -8.53 0.88 -20.08
N LEU A 153 -9.85 0.98 -19.91
CA LEU A 153 -10.79 1.07 -21.03
C LEU A 153 -10.61 2.34 -21.87
N VAL A 154 -10.24 3.46 -21.25
CA VAL A 154 -9.98 4.72 -21.96
C VAL A 154 -8.71 4.66 -22.80
N ASN A 155 -7.63 4.07 -22.27
CA ASN A 155 -6.37 3.92 -23.00
C ASN A 155 -5.59 2.66 -22.56
N PRO A 156 -5.84 1.51 -23.21
CA PRO A 156 -5.20 0.24 -22.89
C PRO A 156 -3.69 0.21 -23.15
N ILE A 157 -3.18 1.20 -23.90
CA ILE A 157 -1.76 1.30 -24.29
C ILE A 157 -0.93 2.01 -23.21
N ARG A 158 -1.57 2.88 -22.41
CA ARG A 158 -0.90 3.74 -21.43
C ARG A 158 -1.12 3.30 -19.99
N TYR A 159 -2.24 2.63 -19.70
CA TYR A 159 -2.59 2.20 -18.35
C TYR A 159 -2.53 0.68 -18.24
N ALA A 160 -1.90 0.19 -17.16
CA ALA A 160 -1.79 -1.23 -16.90
C ALA A 160 -3.16 -1.83 -16.53
N ASP A 161 -3.27 -3.15 -16.59
CA ASP A 161 -4.52 -3.81 -16.28
C ASP A 161 -4.89 -3.68 -14.78
N PRO A 162 -6.20 -3.73 -14.45
CA PRO A 162 -6.66 -3.56 -13.07
C PRO A 162 -6.15 -4.64 -12.11
N ILE A 163 -5.97 -5.86 -12.61
CA ILE A 163 -5.54 -7.01 -11.82
C ILE A 163 -4.07 -6.85 -11.43
N PHE A 164 -3.24 -6.35 -12.36
CA PHE A 164 -1.87 -5.97 -12.11
C PHE A 164 -1.79 -4.86 -11.06
N HIS A 165 -2.66 -3.84 -11.07
CA HIS A 165 -2.65 -2.85 -10.00
C HIS A 165 -3.01 -3.43 -8.62
N ILE A 166 -3.83 -4.47 -8.53
CA ILE A 166 -4.18 -5.09 -7.24
C ILE A 166 -3.06 -6.02 -6.76
N LEU A 167 -2.55 -6.85 -7.65
CA LEU A 167 -1.55 -7.87 -7.35
C LEU A 167 -0.13 -7.31 -7.26
N ALA A 168 0.18 -6.27 -8.04
CA ALA A 168 1.47 -5.62 -8.01
C ALA A 168 1.51 -4.56 -6.91
N GLY A 169 2.48 -4.72 -6.02
CA GLY A 169 2.86 -3.72 -5.04
C GLY A 169 2.08 -3.76 -3.73
N GLY A 170 2.07 -2.61 -3.05
CA GLY A 170 1.58 -2.51 -1.67
C GLY A 170 0.07 -2.49 -1.45
N LEU A 171 -0.76 -2.69 -2.48
CA LEU A 171 -2.20 -2.43 -2.36
C LEU A 171 -2.90 -3.43 -1.42
N LEU A 172 -2.65 -4.73 -1.58
CA LEU A 172 -3.26 -5.76 -0.72
C LEU A 172 -2.82 -5.62 0.75
N ILE A 173 -1.53 -5.43 1.00
CA ILE A 173 -1.03 -5.23 2.37
C ILE A 173 -1.57 -3.92 2.96
N GLY A 174 -1.64 -2.86 2.15
CA GLY A 174 -2.22 -1.59 2.54
C GLY A 174 -3.69 -1.70 2.92
N ALA A 175 -4.49 -2.35 2.08
CA ALA A 175 -5.93 -2.50 2.29
C ALA A 175 -6.27 -3.39 3.49
N ILE A 176 -5.53 -4.48 3.70
CA ILE A 176 -5.85 -5.50 4.72
C ILE A 176 -5.19 -5.21 6.08
N PHE A 177 -3.97 -4.68 6.11
CA PHE A 177 -3.18 -4.58 7.34
C PHE A 177 -2.88 -3.14 7.78
N MET A 178 -2.97 -2.15 6.89
CA MET A 178 -2.58 -0.76 7.22
C MET A 178 -3.78 0.19 7.29
N ALA A 179 -4.72 0.07 6.36
CA ALA A 179 -5.94 0.87 6.30
C ALA A 179 -6.95 0.49 7.39
N THR A 180 -6.86 -0.72 7.94
CA THR A 180 -7.72 -1.24 9.01
C THR A 180 -7.18 -0.95 10.42
N ASP A 181 -6.24 -0.02 10.56
CA ASP A 181 -5.73 0.38 11.87
C ASP A 181 -6.83 1.06 12.69
N LEU A 182 -7.03 0.59 13.93
CA LEU A 182 -8.20 0.92 14.75
C LEU A 182 -8.23 2.37 15.23
N VAL A 183 -7.07 3.01 15.32
CA VAL A 183 -6.93 4.37 15.84
C VAL A 183 -7.14 5.41 14.73
N THR A 184 -6.79 5.04 13.50
CA THR A 184 -6.70 5.98 12.38
C THR A 184 -7.81 5.77 11.35
N SER A 185 -8.75 4.86 11.59
CA SER A 185 -9.91 4.62 10.71
C SER A 185 -11.22 5.14 11.31
N PRO A 186 -12.22 5.49 10.48
CA PRO A 186 -13.50 6.03 10.97
C PRO A 186 -14.28 5.02 11.81
N MET A 187 -15.12 5.52 12.71
CA MET A 187 -15.87 4.65 13.63
C MET A 187 -17.11 4.01 13.00
N THR A 188 -17.80 4.72 12.10
CA THR A 188 -19.07 4.25 11.51
C THR A 188 -18.88 3.36 10.29
N ALA A 189 -19.81 2.43 10.03
CA ALA A 189 -19.75 1.54 8.87
C ALA A 189 -19.74 2.31 7.53
N TRP A 190 -20.58 3.35 7.42
CA TRP A 190 -20.61 4.22 6.24
C TRP A 190 -19.33 5.07 6.11
N GLY A 191 -18.80 5.58 7.22
CA GLY A 191 -17.52 6.30 7.22
C GLY A 191 -16.37 5.42 6.75
N LYS A 192 -16.33 4.15 7.18
CA LYS A 192 -15.35 3.15 6.74
C LYS A 192 -15.40 2.88 5.23
N ILE A 193 -16.60 2.83 4.64
CA ILE A 193 -16.76 2.66 3.19
C ILE A 193 -16.22 3.89 2.45
N ILE A 194 -16.60 5.11 2.87
CA ILE A 194 -16.13 6.35 2.26
C ILE A 194 -14.61 6.47 2.35
N PHE A 195 -14.06 6.09 3.51
CA PHE A 195 -12.62 6.06 3.72
C PHE A 195 -11.91 5.10 2.76
N GLY A 196 -12.42 3.87 2.60
CA GLY A 196 -11.85 2.91 1.66
C GLY A 196 -11.99 3.33 0.19
N ILE A 197 -13.14 3.92 -0.20
CA ILE A 197 -13.35 4.51 -1.53
C ILE A 197 -12.30 5.60 -1.80
N GLY A 198 -12.11 6.53 -0.86
CA GLY A 198 -11.12 7.60 -0.99
C GLY A 198 -9.69 7.07 -1.10
N CYS A 199 -9.34 6.05 -0.30
CA CYS A 199 -8.04 5.39 -0.38
C CYS A 199 -7.80 4.76 -1.77
N GLY A 200 -8.78 4.04 -2.31
CA GLY A 200 -8.67 3.39 -3.61
C GLY A 200 -8.50 4.37 -4.76
N VAL A 201 -9.32 5.43 -4.80
CA VAL A 201 -9.25 6.48 -5.83
C VAL A 201 -7.90 7.20 -5.76
N LEU A 202 -7.49 7.66 -4.58
CA LEU A 202 -6.22 8.36 -4.40
C LEU A 202 -5.03 7.49 -4.77
N THR A 203 -5.07 6.19 -4.45
CA THR A 203 -3.98 5.27 -4.79
C THR A 203 -3.77 5.15 -6.29
N ILE A 204 -4.85 4.95 -7.06
CA ILE A 204 -4.75 4.84 -8.51
C ILE A 204 -4.36 6.19 -9.13
N LEU A 205 -4.92 7.31 -8.65
CA LEU A 205 -4.50 8.64 -9.11
C LEU A 205 -3.00 8.87 -8.90
N ILE A 206 -2.45 8.53 -7.75
CA ILE A 206 -1.02 8.70 -7.46
C ILE A 206 -0.17 7.74 -8.32
N ARG A 207 -0.63 6.49 -8.51
CA ARG A 207 0.08 5.53 -9.36
C ARG A 207 0.15 5.99 -10.82
N VAL A 208 -0.92 6.58 -11.31
CA VAL A 208 -1.04 7.00 -12.71
C VAL A 208 -0.43 8.38 -12.98
N LEU A 209 -0.74 9.37 -12.14
CA LEU A 209 -0.35 10.78 -12.34
C LEU A 209 0.88 11.20 -11.52
N GLY A 210 1.14 10.53 -10.40
CA GLY A 210 2.24 10.91 -9.50
C GLY A 210 3.62 10.55 -10.05
N ALA A 211 4.68 10.97 -9.36
CA ALA A 211 6.05 10.57 -9.70
C ALA A 211 6.42 9.16 -9.17
N TYR A 212 5.76 8.71 -8.10
CA TYR A 212 6.10 7.46 -7.43
C TYR A 212 5.33 6.26 -8.00
N PRO A 213 5.96 5.08 -8.12
CA PRO A 213 5.29 3.86 -8.58
C PRO A 213 4.33 3.28 -7.52
N GLU A 214 4.54 3.58 -6.24
CA GLU A 214 3.65 3.20 -5.14
C GLU A 214 2.87 4.40 -4.61
N GLY A 215 1.54 4.27 -4.53
CA GLY A 215 0.63 5.33 -4.05
C GLY A 215 -0.09 5.02 -2.74
N VAL A 216 0.00 3.78 -2.25
CA VAL A 216 -0.84 3.25 -1.16
C VAL A 216 -0.59 3.98 0.17
N SER A 217 0.67 4.12 0.58
CA SER A 217 1.02 4.76 1.85
C SER A 217 0.57 6.22 1.90
N PHE A 218 0.74 6.95 0.79
CA PHE A 218 0.31 8.33 0.67
C PHE A 218 -1.21 8.47 0.72
N ALA A 219 -1.92 7.63 -0.03
CA ALA A 219 -3.38 7.63 -0.06
C ALA A 219 -3.98 7.39 1.34
N ILE A 220 -3.47 6.41 2.09
CA ILE A 220 -3.94 6.12 3.44
C ILE A 220 -3.65 7.29 4.39
N LEU A 221 -2.45 7.89 4.33
CA LEU A 221 -2.13 9.04 5.19
C LEU A 221 -3.00 10.26 4.89
N ILE A 222 -3.28 10.53 3.61
CA ILE A 222 -4.20 11.61 3.22
C ILE A 222 -5.59 11.31 3.77
N MET A 223 -6.09 10.09 3.61
CA MET A 223 -7.40 9.72 4.13
C MET A 223 -7.47 9.73 5.65
N ASN A 224 -6.39 9.40 6.37
CA ASN A 224 -6.32 9.53 7.82
C ASN A 224 -6.55 10.98 8.27
N ALA A 225 -6.03 11.97 7.51
CA ALA A 225 -6.32 13.38 7.79
C ALA A 225 -7.81 13.73 7.63
N PHE A 226 -8.52 13.04 6.75
CA PHE A 226 -9.95 13.23 6.52
C PHE A 226 -10.85 12.46 7.50
N VAL A 227 -10.31 11.54 8.30
CA VAL A 227 -11.10 10.73 9.25
C VAL A 227 -11.89 11.58 10.25
N PRO A 228 -11.32 12.62 10.91
CA PRO A 228 -12.09 13.49 11.79
C PRO A 228 -13.25 14.21 11.08
N LEU A 229 -13.09 14.55 9.80
CA LEU A 229 -14.15 15.16 8.99
C LEU A 229 -15.25 14.14 8.66
N ILE A 230 -14.86 12.91 8.31
CA ILE A 230 -15.78 11.80 8.03
C ILE A 230 -16.59 11.46 9.28
N ASP A 231 -15.95 11.35 10.44
CA ASP A 231 -16.64 11.05 11.71
C ASP A 231 -17.56 12.20 12.17
N ARG A 232 -17.22 13.45 11.83
CA ARG A 232 -18.11 14.59 12.07
C ARG A 232 -19.36 14.55 11.19
N ALA A 233 -19.22 14.13 9.95
CA ALA A 233 -20.33 13.98 9.00
C ALA A 233 -21.21 12.75 9.33
N PHE A 234 -20.59 11.62 9.66
CA PHE A 234 -21.26 10.37 10.00
C PHE A 234 -21.07 10.07 11.49
N LYS A 235 -21.86 10.75 12.33
CA LYS A 235 -21.81 10.53 13.77
C LYS A 235 -22.29 9.11 14.12
N PRO A 236 -21.61 8.41 15.04
CA PRO A 236 -22.14 7.17 15.58
C PRO A 236 -23.48 7.45 16.27
N LYS A 237 -24.45 6.53 16.14
CA LYS A 237 -25.72 6.64 16.86
C LYS A 237 -25.44 6.79 18.35
N ARG A 238 -26.05 7.79 18.98
CA ARG A 238 -25.92 7.99 20.42
C ARG A 238 -26.51 6.78 21.13
N PHE A 239 -25.75 6.20 22.06
CA PHE A 239 -26.24 5.10 22.88
C PHE A 239 -27.44 5.61 23.72
N GLY A 240 -28.61 4.98 23.56
CA GLY A 240 -29.82 5.33 24.33
C GLY A 240 -30.94 6.06 23.57
N GLU A 241 -30.87 6.21 22.25
CA GLU A 241 -31.98 6.77 21.47
C GLU A 241 -33.09 5.70 21.29
N VAL A 242 -34.23 5.90 21.97
CA VAL A 242 -35.45 5.09 21.76
C VAL A 242 -35.97 5.40 20.36
N LYS A 243 -36.17 4.34 19.56
CA LYS A 243 -36.70 4.45 18.20
C LYS A 243 -38.13 4.99 18.18
#